data_AF-A0A8J7S650-F1
#
_entry.id   AF-A0A8J7S650-F1
#
_cell.length_a   1.000
_cell.length_b   1.000
_cell.length_c   1.000
_cell.angle_alpha   90.00
_cell.angle_beta   90.00
_cell.angle_gamma   90.00
#
_symmetry.space_group_name_H-M   'P 1'
#
loop_
_entity.id
_entity.type
_entity.pdbx_description
1 polymer ?
#
loop_
_entity_poly.entity_id
_entity_poly.type
_entity_poly.pdbx_seq_one_letter_code
_entity_poly.pdbx_strand_id
1 'polypeptide(L)'
;MTKILVVGVNTRPVVNSFKKMGFEVYSVSYYNPIDNYPDKSEYLVNDMQHGNFYSNYSEDKLLSLASSYEDLVDNYIICSGIFESENSKIPKWDTIGNTPKKINEISNKYNITKTLQNLGYKTPISKKINNKYQLEKFIEEFGEVILKPIYGCGGVGVIYINNKMLNIEFDLLNRLDVKYPLLAQEYINSESYSLSYINSTYLALNKQIISRSDFGNMYVGNITPYNPEFISKGFETQITQFSELIEILDLKGMNGFDFMVKDGQPHIIDLNPRILGTYETLELSCNYNLAKVLLGAECPKMKEVYHKRVLFANEDFVFDKDIFKKFCTNIDDYIKDLPMNGARISKNEPICTLIYPKVDKDLISDVII
;
A
#
# COMPACT_ATOMS: atom_id res chain seq x y z
N MET A 1 30.27 -3.45 -7.70
CA MET A 1 29.26 -2.69 -6.95
C MET A 1 27.94 -3.40 -7.21
N THR A 2 27.22 -3.81 -6.17
CA THR A 2 25.96 -4.56 -6.35
C THR A 2 24.92 -3.67 -7.01
N LYS A 3 24.29 -4.17 -8.07
CA LYS A 3 23.26 -3.49 -8.85
C LYS A 3 21.89 -4.02 -8.45
N ILE A 4 21.00 -3.12 -8.07
CA ILE A 4 19.64 -3.47 -7.62
C ILE A 4 18.62 -2.81 -8.53
N LEU A 5 17.59 -3.55 -8.91
CA LEU A 5 16.40 -2.98 -9.53
C LEU A 5 15.25 -2.89 -8.51
N VAL A 6 14.69 -1.70 -8.36
CA VAL A 6 13.46 -1.48 -7.58
C VAL A 6 12.28 -1.35 -8.54
N VAL A 7 11.23 -2.15 -8.36
CA VAL A 7 10.06 -2.19 -9.25
C VAL A 7 8.73 -2.05 -8.52
N GLY A 8 7.82 -1.25 -9.05
CA GLY A 8 6.43 -1.10 -8.58
C GLY A 8 5.84 0.28 -8.87
N VAL A 9 4.64 0.59 -8.38
CA VAL A 9 3.96 1.86 -8.69
C VAL A 9 4.74 3.08 -8.24
N ASN A 10 5.27 3.05 -7.00
CA ASN A 10 6.19 4.05 -6.47
C ASN A 10 7.41 3.34 -5.86
N THR A 11 8.59 3.69 -6.36
CA THR A 11 9.89 3.10 -5.98
C THR A 11 10.77 4.09 -5.20
N ARG A 12 10.44 5.39 -5.23
CA ARG A 12 11.26 6.48 -4.71
C ARG A 12 11.83 6.25 -3.30
N PRO A 13 11.02 5.91 -2.27
CA PRO A 13 11.56 5.82 -0.91
C PRO A 13 12.62 4.71 -0.78
N VAL A 14 12.46 3.61 -1.52
CA VAL A 14 13.41 2.48 -1.50
C VAL A 14 14.65 2.82 -2.32
N VAL A 15 14.48 3.37 -3.53
CA VAL A 15 15.59 3.80 -4.39
C VAL A 15 16.53 4.71 -3.61
N ASN A 16 15.99 5.78 -3.02
CA ASN A 16 16.77 6.74 -2.27
C ASN A 16 17.46 6.11 -1.05
N SER A 17 16.82 5.17 -0.37
CA SER A 17 17.39 4.45 0.77
C SER A 17 18.61 3.60 0.36
N PHE A 18 18.52 2.83 -0.72
CA PHE A 18 19.67 2.04 -1.22
C PHE A 18 20.76 2.91 -1.84
N LYS A 19 20.41 4.01 -2.52
CA LYS A 19 21.39 4.98 -3.06
C LYS A 19 22.25 5.60 -1.95
N LYS A 20 21.66 5.94 -0.80
CA LYS A 20 22.41 6.44 0.38
C LYS A 20 23.40 5.40 0.94
N MET A 21 23.23 4.12 0.64
CA MET A 21 24.17 3.05 1.00
C MET A 21 25.29 2.82 -0.04
N GLY A 22 25.30 3.57 -1.14
CA GLY A 22 26.31 3.47 -2.19
C GLY A 22 26.06 2.37 -3.22
N PHE A 23 24.84 1.84 -3.32
CA PHE A 23 24.45 0.90 -4.37
C PHE A 23 24.28 1.62 -5.72
N GLU A 24 24.48 0.87 -6.79
CA GLU A 24 23.97 1.23 -8.12
C GLU A 24 22.52 0.74 -8.20
N VAL A 25 21.56 1.66 -8.36
CA VAL A 25 20.13 1.38 -8.24
C VAL A 25 19.41 1.81 -9.50
N TYR A 26 18.71 0.86 -10.11
CA TYR A 26 17.80 1.09 -11.23
C TYR A 26 16.36 1.12 -10.71
N SER A 27 15.52 1.94 -11.34
CA SER A 27 14.11 2.10 -10.98
C SER A 27 13.23 1.80 -12.18
N VAL A 28 12.25 0.92 -12.00
CA VAL A 28 11.17 0.70 -12.98
C VAL A 28 9.84 0.94 -12.27
N SER A 29 9.17 2.05 -12.59
CA SER A 29 8.00 2.49 -11.83
C SER A 29 6.81 2.94 -12.66
N TYR A 30 5.64 3.12 -12.03
CA TYR A 30 4.56 3.83 -12.74
C TYR A 30 4.85 5.33 -12.77
N TYR A 31 5.08 5.91 -11.58
CA TYR A 31 5.41 7.32 -11.41
C TYR A 31 6.93 7.57 -11.39
N ASN A 32 7.36 8.74 -11.84
CA ASN A 32 8.75 9.20 -11.77
C ASN A 32 8.83 10.57 -11.10
N PRO A 33 8.73 10.62 -9.76
CA PRO A 33 8.79 11.88 -9.06
C PRO A 33 10.20 12.48 -9.12
N ILE A 34 10.31 13.81 -9.16
CA ILE A 34 11.57 14.53 -9.36
C ILE A 34 12.57 14.35 -8.21
N ASP A 35 12.08 13.91 -7.04
CA ASP A 35 12.87 13.57 -5.86
C ASP A 35 13.25 12.08 -5.80
N ASN A 36 13.19 11.37 -6.93
CA ASN A 36 13.73 10.02 -7.13
C ASN A 36 15.12 10.09 -7.77
N TYR A 37 16.13 9.48 -7.15
CA TYR A 37 17.53 9.60 -7.58
C TYR A 37 18.21 8.27 -7.98
N PRO A 38 17.62 7.44 -8.86
CA PRO A 38 18.27 6.23 -9.34
C PRO A 38 19.42 6.55 -10.32
N ASP A 39 20.27 5.56 -10.59
CA ASP A 39 21.28 5.65 -11.66
C ASP A 39 20.65 5.44 -13.05
N LYS A 40 19.55 4.70 -13.13
CA LYS A 40 18.70 4.55 -14.32
C LYS A 40 17.23 4.51 -13.92
N SER A 41 16.37 5.19 -14.68
CA SER A 41 14.93 5.22 -14.43
C SER A 41 14.16 4.90 -15.70
N GLU A 42 13.19 4.00 -15.59
CA GLU A 42 12.15 3.80 -16.59
C GLU A 42 10.77 3.87 -15.92
N TYR A 43 9.80 4.44 -16.60
CA TYR A 43 8.50 4.69 -16.01
C TYR A 43 7.39 4.76 -17.05
N LEU A 44 6.16 4.52 -16.61
CA LEU A 44 4.99 4.40 -17.49
C LEU A 44 4.22 5.69 -17.69
N VAL A 45 4.20 6.58 -16.69
CA VAL A 45 3.48 7.86 -16.77
C VAL A 45 4.29 8.88 -17.58
N ASN A 46 3.61 9.80 -18.26
CA ASN A 46 4.28 10.95 -18.87
C ASN A 46 4.52 12.00 -17.79
N ASP A 47 5.76 12.45 -17.59
CA ASP A 47 6.12 13.44 -16.56
C ASP A 47 5.33 14.76 -16.64
N MET A 48 4.82 15.12 -17.83
CA MET A 48 4.03 16.33 -18.05
C MET A 48 2.52 16.08 -18.07
N GLN A 49 2.07 14.82 -18.01
CA GLN A 49 0.66 14.46 -18.06
C GLN A 49 0.36 13.24 -17.18
N HIS A 50 -0.15 13.52 -15.98
CA HIS A 50 -0.56 12.51 -15.01
C HIS A 50 -2.08 12.36 -15.06
N GLY A 51 -2.58 11.13 -15.25
CA GLY A 51 -4.02 10.92 -15.36
C GLY A 51 -4.45 9.49 -15.66
N ASN A 52 -5.63 9.16 -15.14
CA ASN A 52 -6.32 7.90 -15.31
C ASN A 52 -5.46 6.69 -14.87
N PHE A 53 -4.72 6.80 -13.77
CA PHE A 53 -3.85 5.74 -13.24
C PHE A 53 -4.57 4.39 -13.20
N TYR A 54 -5.76 4.33 -12.62
CA TYR A 54 -6.52 3.08 -12.49
C TYR A 54 -6.92 2.44 -13.83
N SER A 55 -7.06 3.25 -14.89
CA SER A 55 -7.41 2.77 -16.23
C SER A 55 -6.18 2.50 -17.10
N ASN A 56 -5.09 3.24 -16.87
CA ASN A 56 -3.88 3.22 -17.70
C ASN A 56 -2.78 2.33 -17.13
N TYR A 57 -2.85 1.97 -15.84
CA TYR A 57 -1.87 1.09 -15.21
C TYR A 57 -1.84 -0.26 -15.92
N SER A 58 -0.63 -0.73 -16.20
CA SER A 58 -0.41 -2.03 -16.83
C SER A 58 0.78 -2.72 -16.20
N GLU A 59 0.49 -3.74 -15.40
CA GLU A 59 1.50 -4.60 -14.80
C GLU A 59 2.38 -5.26 -15.87
N ASP A 60 1.78 -5.70 -16.99
CA ASP A 60 2.51 -6.30 -18.11
C ASP A 60 3.56 -5.37 -18.71
N LYS A 61 3.24 -4.07 -18.89
CA LYS A 61 4.21 -3.08 -19.38
C LYS A 61 5.33 -2.90 -18.37
N LEU A 62 4.99 -2.71 -17.10
CA LEU A 62 5.98 -2.51 -16.02
C LEU A 62 6.94 -3.71 -15.93
N LEU A 63 6.39 -4.92 -16.00
CA LEU A 63 7.16 -6.16 -15.98
C LEU A 63 8.04 -6.31 -17.23
N SER A 64 7.54 -5.94 -18.41
CA SER A 64 8.34 -5.97 -19.64
C SER A 64 9.57 -5.07 -19.54
N LEU A 65 9.42 -3.86 -18.97
CA LEU A 65 10.55 -2.96 -18.74
C LEU A 65 11.53 -3.57 -17.72
N ALA A 66 11.03 -4.03 -16.57
CA ALA A 66 11.87 -4.63 -15.53
C ALA A 66 12.61 -5.89 -15.98
N SER A 67 12.02 -6.69 -16.87
CA SER A 67 12.64 -7.90 -17.41
C SER A 67 13.77 -7.59 -18.39
N SER A 68 13.80 -6.40 -19.00
CA SER A 68 14.91 -5.98 -19.88
C SER A 68 16.25 -5.77 -19.13
N TYR A 69 16.20 -5.75 -17.79
CA TYR A 69 17.35 -5.59 -16.91
C TYR A 69 17.85 -6.88 -16.27
N GLU A 70 17.26 -8.04 -16.58
CA GLU A 70 17.58 -9.31 -15.89
C GLU A 70 19.07 -9.70 -15.99
N ASP A 71 19.73 -9.38 -17.11
CA ASP A 71 21.17 -9.61 -17.30
C ASP A 71 22.06 -8.47 -16.74
N LEU A 72 21.47 -7.41 -16.18
CA LEU A 72 22.17 -6.18 -15.78
C LEU A 72 22.19 -5.95 -14.27
N VAL A 73 21.30 -6.60 -13.50
CA VAL A 73 21.15 -6.39 -12.06
C VAL A 73 21.37 -7.69 -11.30
N ASP A 74 21.87 -7.58 -10.07
CA ASP A 74 22.12 -8.73 -9.20
C ASP A 74 20.86 -9.13 -8.44
N ASN A 75 20.05 -8.14 -8.03
CA ASN A 75 18.87 -8.36 -7.20
C ASN A 75 17.70 -7.44 -7.54
N TYR A 76 16.51 -7.88 -7.17
CA TYR A 76 15.26 -7.15 -7.31
C TYR A 76 14.65 -6.81 -5.94
N ILE A 77 14.04 -5.62 -5.85
CA ILE A 77 13.19 -5.21 -4.73
C ILE A 77 11.82 -4.85 -5.27
N ILE A 78 10.80 -5.48 -4.68
CA ILE A 78 9.44 -5.38 -5.16
C ILE A 78 8.62 -4.47 -4.24
N CYS A 79 8.06 -3.41 -4.83
CA CYS A 79 7.07 -2.51 -4.25
C CYS A 79 5.65 -2.93 -4.66
N SER A 80 4.64 -2.16 -4.24
CA SER A 80 3.23 -2.42 -4.59
C SER A 80 2.93 -2.24 -6.07
N GLY A 81 1.89 -2.92 -6.55
CA GLY A 81 1.29 -2.83 -7.87
C GLY A 81 1.75 -3.91 -8.85
N ILE A 82 2.75 -4.72 -8.51
CA ILE A 82 3.28 -5.77 -9.39
C ILE A 82 3.21 -7.14 -8.70
N PHE A 83 2.86 -8.17 -9.46
CA PHE A 83 2.56 -9.53 -8.98
C PHE A 83 1.33 -9.66 -8.09
N GLU A 84 0.58 -8.58 -7.91
CA GLU A 84 -0.64 -8.53 -7.10
C GLU A 84 -1.91 -8.77 -7.97
N SER A 85 -1.78 -9.43 -9.14
CA SER A 85 -2.86 -9.69 -10.12
C SER A 85 -3.02 -11.18 -10.43
N GLU A 86 -4.23 -11.62 -10.84
CA GLU A 86 -4.48 -13.05 -11.15
C GLU A 86 -3.60 -13.58 -12.30
N ASN A 87 -3.38 -12.75 -13.33
CA ASN A 87 -2.66 -13.11 -14.55
C ASN A 87 -1.21 -12.59 -14.55
N SER A 88 -0.65 -12.26 -13.39
CA SER A 88 0.74 -11.84 -13.27
C SER A 88 1.67 -12.88 -13.88
N LYS A 89 2.54 -12.47 -14.80
CA LYS A 89 3.65 -13.32 -15.25
C LYS A 89 4.69 -13.36 -14.14
N ILE A 90 5.21 -14.56 -13.84
CA ILE A 90 6.05 -14.80 -12.67
C ILE A 90 7.49 -15.09 -13.11
N PRO A 91 8.38 -14.09 -13.13
CA PRO A 91 9.80 -14.29 -13.42
C PRO A 91 10.52 -14.95 -12.24
N LYS A 92 11.72 -15.49 -12.51
CA LYS A 92 12.58 -16.12 -11.49
C LYS A 92 13.68 -15.15 -11.04
N TRP A 93 13.26 -14.01 -10.52
CA TRP A 93 14.17 -12.99 -10.01
C TRP A 93 14.75 -13.36 -8.66
N ASP A 94 16.03 -13.04 -8.45
CA ASP A 94 16.64 -13.06 -7.12
C ASP A 94 16.24 -11.80 -6.35
N THR A 95 15.40 -11.97 -5.33
CA THR A 95 14.76 -10.86 -4.62
C THR A 95 15.34 -10.64 -3.24
N ILE A 96 15.60 -9.37 -2.89
CA ILE A 96 15.76 -8.96 -1.48
C ILE A 96 14.35 -8.85 -0.88
N GLY A 97 13.85 -10.00 -0.39
CA GLY A 97 12.51 -10.16 0.16
C GLY A 97 11.77 -11.34 -0.47
N ASN A 98 10.44 -11.25 -0.54
CA ASN A 98 9.62 -12.29 -1.15
C ASN A 98 9.79 -12.35 -2.68
N THR A 99 9.78 -13.58 -3.20
CA THR A 99 9.82 -13.82 -4.66
C THR A 99 8.53 -13.38 -5.35
N PRO A 100 8.55 -13.09 -6.67
CA PRO A 100 7.33 -12.79 -7.43
C PRO A 100 6.21 -13.82 -7.23
N LYS A 101 6.59 -15.11 -7.20
CA LYS A 101 5.65 -16.22 -6.96
C LYS A 101 4.97 -16.12 -5.59
N LYS A 102 5.75 -15.87 -4.53
CA LYS A 102 5.23 -15.77 -3.17
C LYS A 102 4.32 -14.56 -3.01
N ILE A 103 4.70 -13.42 -3.61
CA ILE A 103 3.86 -12.21 -3.62
C ILE A 103 2.50 -12.51 -4.26
N ASN A 104 2.50 -13.13 -5.43
CA ASN A 104 1.27 -13.48 -6.13
C ASN A 104 0.38 -14.46 -5.37
N GLU A 105 0.96 -15.51 -4.80
CA GLU A 105 0.26 -16.51 -3.99
C GLU A 105 -0.50 -15.88 -2.81
N ILE A 106 0.19 -15.00 -2.08
CA ILE A 106 -0.35 -14.32 -0.91
C ILE A 106 -1.37 -13.23 -1.28
N SER A 107 -1.20 -12.58 -2.44
CA SER A 107 -2.08 -11.50 -2.91
C SER A 107 -3.51 -11.95 -3.23
N ASN A 108 -3.76 -13.25 -3.34
CA ASN A 108 -5.10 -13.79 -3.50
C ASN A 108 -5.87 -13.72 -2.17
N LYS A 109 -6.68 -12.67 -2.01
CA LYS A 109 -7.40 -12.35 -0.77
C LYS A 109 -8.31 -13.47 -0.29
N TYR A 110 -8.92 -14.23 -1.21
CA TYR A 110 -9.78 -15.36 -0.83
C TYR A 110 -8.95 -16.52 -0.27
N ASN A 111 -7.87 -16.91 -0.96
CA ASN A 111 -7.03 -18.03 -0.55
C ASN A 111 -6.29 -17.72 0.75
N ILE A 112 -5.76 -16.51 0.91
CA ILE A 112 -5.10 -16.14 2.16
C ILE A 112 -6.10 -16.06 3.31
N THR A 113 -7.31 -15.51 3.12
CA THR A 113 -8.36 -15.54 4.15
C THR A 113 -8.68 -16.96 4.60
N LYS A 114 -8.78 -17.91 3.65
CA LYS A 114 -9.00 -19.34 3.98
C LYS A 114 -7.84 -19.95 4.75
N THR A 115 -6.61 -19.62 4.35
CA THR A 115 -5.39 -20.08 5.03
C THR A 115 -5.35 -19.57 6.48
N LEU A 116 -5.62 -18.29 6.70
CA LEU A 116 -5.68 -17.68 8.03
C LEU A 116 -6.75 -18.33 8.91
N GLN A 117 -7.95 -18.57 8.37
CA GLN A 117 -9.03 -19.27 9.08
C GLN A 117 -8.62 -20.69 9.50
N ASN A 118 -7.97 -21.44 8.61
CA ASN A 118 -7.51 -22.80 8.89
C ASN A 118 -6.40 -22.84 9.96
N LEU A 119 -5.57 -21.80 10.01
CA LEU A 119 -4.53 -21.62 11.02
C LEU A 119 -5.08 -21.06 12.35
N GLY A 120 -6.38 -20.78 12.45
CA GLY A 120 -7.03 -20.29 13.67
C GLY A 120 -6.98 -18.77 13.88
N TYR A 121 -6.46 -18.01 12.91
CA TYR A 121 -6.46 -16.56 12.97
C TYR A 121 -7.85 -16.00 12.71
N LYS A 122 -8.18 -14.90 13.39
CA LYS A 122 -9.45 -14.19 13.20
C LYS A 122 -9.41 -13.40 11.90
N THR A 123 -10.47 -13.55 11.11
CA THR A 123 -10.72 -12.80 9.88
C THR A 123 -12.21 -12.41 9.87
N PRO A 124 -12.63 -11.34 9.18
CA PRO A 124 -14.04 -11.08 8.96
C PRO A 124 -14.72 -12.28 8.30
N ILE A 125 -16.01 -12.50 8.59
CA ILE A 125 -16.81 -13.47 7.84
C ILE A 125 -16.77 -13.10 6.35
N SER A 126 -16.30 -14.04 5.53
CA SER A 126 -15.96 -13.77 4.13
C SER A 126 -16.43 -14.88 3.20
N LYS A 127 -16.90 -14.50 2.01
CA LYS A 127 -17.37 -15.42 0.97
C LYS A 127 -16.90 -14.99 -0.40
N LYS A 128 -16.43 -15.97 -1.21
CA LYS A 128 -16.21 -15.75 -2.64
C LYS A 128 -17.55 -15.73 -3.35
N ILE A 129 -17.86 -14.61 -3.98
CA ILE A 129 -19.08 -14.35 -4.73
C ILE A 129 -18.77 -14.45 -6.20
N ASN A 130 -19.54 -15.27 -6.93
CA ASN A 130 -19.33 -15.55 -8.35
C ASN A 130 -20.38 -14.92 -9.25
N ASN A 131 -21.46 -14.36 -8.68
CA ASN A 131 -22.52 -13.70 -9.42
C ASN A 131 -23.36 -12.80 -8.48
N LYS A 132 -24.22 -11.98 -9.10
CA LYS A 132 -25.11 -11.03 -8.41
C LYS A 132 -26.04 -11.69 -7.39
N TYR A 133 -26.59 -12.85 -7.69
CA TYR A 133 -27.50 -13.54 -6.77
C TYR A 133 -26.81 -13.95 -5.46
N GLN A 134 -25.57 -14.43 -5.55
CA GLN A 134 -24.77 -14.73 -4.36
C GLN A 134 -24.45 -13.48 -3.54
N LEU A 135 -24.24 -12.34 -4.22
CA LEU A 135 -24.00 -11.04 -3.57
C LEU A 135 -25.24 -10.56 -2.81
N GLU A 136 -26.41 -10.55 -3.46
CA GLU A 136 -27.68 -10.12 -2.87
C GLU A 136 -27.98 -10.89 -1.58
N LYS A 137 -27.85 -12.22 -1.60
CA LYS A 137 -28.00 -13.05 -0.40
C LYS A 137 -27.04 -12.70 0.73
N PHE A 138 -25.79 -12.39 0.40
CA PHE A 138 -24.80 -12.01 1.41
C PHE A 138 -25.15 -10.65 2.01
N ILE A 139 -25.61 -9.69 1.21
CA ILE A 139 -26.07 -8.38 1.71
C ILE A 139 -27.31 -8.53 2.59
N GLU A 140 -28.26 -9.39 2.23
CA GLU A 140 -29.45 -9.68 3.04
C GLU A 140 -29.09 -10.26 4.41
N GLU A 141 -28.07 -11.13 4.48
CA GLU A 141 -27.62 -11.78 5.71
C GLU A 141 -26.88 -10.81 6.66
N PHE A 142 -25.97 -9.98 6.14
CA PHE A 142 -25.08 -9.15 6.95
C PHE A 142 -25.48 -7.68 7.07
N GLY A 143 -26.31 -7.18 6.15
CA GLY A 143 -26.76 -5.79 6.09
C GLY A 143 -25.70 -4.81 5.60
N GLU A 144 -24.54 -4.76 6.25
CA GLU A 144 -23.40 -3.93 5.86
C GLU A 144 -22.23 -4.83 5.43
N VAL A 145 -21.72 -4.61 4.22
CA VAL A 145 -20.71 -5.47 3.61
C VAL A 145 -19.61 -4.69 2.92
N ILE A 146 -18.43 -5.29 2.87
CA ILE A 146 -17.28 -4.82 2.09
C ILE A 146 -17.07 -5.77 0.93
N LEU A 147 -17.05 -5.23 -0.30
CA LEU A 147 -16.65 -5.95 -1.49
C LEU A 147 -15.20 -5.63 -1.82
N LYS A 148 -14.44 -6.66 -2.20
CA LYS A 148 -13.06 -6.53 -2.64
C LYS A 148 -12.84 -7.35 -3.90
N PRO A 149 -12.08 -6.85 -4.88
CA PRO A 149 -11.53 -7.72 -5.92
C PRO A 149 -10.64 -8.80 -5.27
N ILE A 150 -10.56 -9.98 -5.89
CA ILE A 150 -9.76 -11.10 -5.32
C ILE A 150 -8.27 -10.74 -5.23
N TYR A 151 -7.80 -9.93 -6.18
CA TYR A 151 -6.43 -9.44 -6.32
C TYR A 151 -6.42 -7.90 -6.30
N GLY A 152 -5.25 -7.27 -6.24
CA GLY A 152 -5.10 -5.81 -6.28
C GLY A 152 -4.60 -5.19 -4.99
N CYS A 153 -4.34 -3.89 -5.02
CA CYS A 153 -3.67 -3.13 -3.95
C CYS A 153 -4.29 -1.74 -3.75
N GLY A 154 -3.91 -1.06 -2.66
CA GLY A 154 -4.22 0.37 -2.44
C GLY A 154 -5.68 0.71 -2.12
N GLY A 155 -6.56 -0.30 -1.97
CA GLY A 155 -7.99 -0.09 -1.70
C GLY A 155 -8.84 0.17 -2.95
N VAL A 156 -8.25 0.05 -4.15
CA VAL A 156 -8.97 0.20 -5.42
C VAL A 156 -10.01 -0.92 -5.56
N GLY A 157 -11.24 -0.55 -5.89
CA GLY A 157 -12.36 -1.48 -6.01
C GLY A 157 -12.87 -2.00 -4.66
N VAL A 158 -12.35 -1.51 -3.52
CA VAL A 158 -12.91 -1.84 -2.20
C VAL A 158 -14.15 -0.98 -1.96
N ILE A 159 -15.32 -1.61 -1.98
CA ILE A 159 -16.61 -0.94 -1.96
C ILE A 159 -17.36 -1.28 -0.69
N TYR A 160 -17.88 -0.26 -0.02
CA TYR A 160 -18.80 -0.41 1.09
C TYR A 160 -20.25 -0.37 0.60
N ILE A 161 -21.06 -1.30 1.10
CA ILE A 161 -22.48 -1.47 0.78
C ILE A 161 -23.25 -1.56 2.09
N ASN A 162 -24.34 -0.79 2.18
CA ASN A 162 -25.33 -0.79 3.23
C ASN A 162 -26.71 -1.12 2.65
N ASN A 163 -27.34 -2.17 3.16
CA ASN A 163 -28.61 -2.68 2.67
C ASN A 163 -29.75 -1.64 2.66
N LYS A 164 -29.66 -0.57 3.46
CA LYS A 164 -30.65 0.53 3.47
C LYS A 164 -30.61 1.38 2.19
N MET A 165 -29.55 1.26 1.38
CA MET A 165 -29.32 2.04 0.15
C MET A 165 -29.10 1.16 -1.09
N LEU A 166 -29.58 -0.09 -1.07
CA LEU A 166 -29.37 -1.12 -2.11
C LEU A 166 -29.49 -0.64 -3.56
N ASN A 167 -30.54 0.12 -3.90
CA ASN A 167 -30.74 0.59 -5.27
C ASN A 167 -29.60 1.51 -5.75
N ILE A 168 -29.17 2.44 -4.89
CA ILE A 168 -28.07 3.39 -5.19
C ILE A 168 -26.74 2.64 -5.27
N GLU A 169 -26.56 1.62 -4.43
CA GLU A 169 -25.32 0.86 -4.36
C GLU A 169 -25.18 -0.12 -5.53
N PHE A 170 -26.27 -0.73 -6.01
CA PHE A 170 -26.21 -1.53 -7.24
C PHE A 170 -25.93 -0.68 -8.48
N ASP A 171 -26.44 0.55 -8.55
CA ASP A 171 -26.07 1.49 -9.61
C ASP A 171 -24.58 1.85 -9.54
N LEU A 172 -24.02 2.02 -8.34
CA LEU A 172 -22.58 2.20 -8.15
C LEU A 172 -21.78 0.98 -8.63
N LEU A 173 -22.21 -0.23 -8.28
CA LEU A 173 -21.54 -1.46 -8.72
C LEU A 173 -21.55 -1.60 -10.25
N ASN A 174 -22.65 -1.26 -10.90
CA ASN A 174 -22.76 -1.26 -12.36
C ASN A 174 -21.83 -0.22 -12.99
N ARG A 175 -21.76 0.99 -12.42
CA ARG A 175 -20.86 2.06 -12.89
C ARG A 175 -19.38 1.73 -12.72
N LEU A 176 -19.03 0.98 -11.67
CA LEU A 176 -17.67 0.55 -11.39
C LEU A 176 -17.23 -0.69 -12.17
N ASP A 177 -18.10 -1.24 -13.04
CA ASP A 177 -17.84 -2.47 -13.81
C ASP A 177 -17.28 -3.61 -12.94
N VAL A 178 -17.90 -3.84 -11.78
CA VAL A 178 -17.40 -4.83 -10.81
C VAL A 178 -17.42 -6.23 -11.44
N LYS A 179 -16.24 -6.83 -11.54
CA LYS A 179 -16.05 -8.16 -12.13
C LYS A 179 -16.12 -9.25 -11.08
N TYR A 180 -16.85 -10.32 -11.41
CA TYR A 180 -16.84 -11.55 -10.64
C TYR A 180 -15.69 -12.47 -11.10
N PRO A 181 -15.10 -13.28 -10.21
CA PRO A 181 -15.46 -13.39 -8.79
C PRO A 181 -14.89 -12.24 -7.94
N LEU A 182 -15.56 -11.96 -6.82
CA LEU A 182 -15.14 -11.00 -5.80
C LEU A 182 -15.21 -11.61 -4.39
N LEU A 183 -14.51 -11.00 -3.43
CA LEU A 183 -14.60 -11.34 -2.03
C LEU A 183 -15.61 -10.40 -1.37
N ALA A 184 -16.72 -10.94 -0.85
CA ALA A 184 -17.61 -10.20 0.03
C ALA A 184 -17.25 -10.52 1.48
N GLN A 185 -17.19 -9.51 2.32
CA GLN A 185 -16.87 -9.61 3.75
C GLN A 185 -17.92 -8.87 4.58
N GLU A 186 -18.18 -9.33 5.80
CA GLU A 186 -18.93 -8.53 6.77
C GLU A 186 -18.23 -7.19 7.01
N TYR A 187 -19.00 -6.13 7.20
CA TYR A 187 -18.45 -4.86 7.64
C TYR A 187 -18.01 -4.93 9.11
N ILE A 188 -16.82 -4.44 9.40
CA ILE A 188 -16.34 -4.24 10.77
C ILE A 188 -16.28 -2.73 11.03
N ASN A 189 -17.08 -2.26 12.00
CA ASN A 189 -17.06 -0.88 12.43
C ASN A 189 -15.83 -0.59 13.32
N SER A 190 -14.68 -0.39 12.67
CA SER A 190 -13.38 -0.14 13.29
C SER A 190 -12.55 0.79 12.43
N GLU A 191 -11.63 1.52 13.07
CA GLU A 191 -10.50 2.10 12.35
C GLU A 191 -9.63 0.99 11.73
N SER A 192 -8.88 1.33 10.69
CA SER A 192 -7.98 0.40 10.00
C SER A 192 -6.56 0.54 10.52
N TYR A 193 -5.92 -0.59 10.78
CA TYR A 193 -4.58 -0.66 11.34
C TYR A 193 -3.70 -1.58 10.50
N SER A 194 -2.38 -1.41 10.61
CA SER A 194 -1.45 -2.37 10.03
C SER A 194 -0.24 -2.61 10.93
N LEU A 195 0.28 -3.84 10.90
CA LEU A 195 1.57 -4.18 11.50
C LEU A 195 2.62 -4.25 10.38
N SER A 196 3.80 -3.68 10.62
CA SER A 196 4.94 -3.75 9.71
C SER A 196 6.02 -4.65 10.28
N TYR A 197 6.56 -5.53 9.44
CA TYR A 197 7.61 -6.48 9.78
C TYR A 197 8.71 -6.49 8.72
N ILE A 198 9.93 -6.85 9.13
CA ILE A 198 10.97 -7.39 8.25
C ILE A 198 11.36 -8.77 8.76
N ASN A 199 11.16 -9.81 7.94
CA ASN A 199 11.12 -11.20 8.40
C ASN A 199 10.20 -11.30 9.64
N SER A 200 10.51 -12.12 10.64
CA SER A 200 9.71 -12.20 11.88
C SER A 200 9.87 -10.99 12.82
N THR A 201 10.70 -10.00 12.48
CA THR A 201 10.99 -8.85 13.35
C THR A 201 9.92 -7.77 13.22
N TYR A 202 9.20 -7.54 14.31
CA TYR A 202 8.21 -6.45 14.43
C TYR A 202 8.89 -5.08 14.36
N LEU A 203 8.36 -4.20 13.50
CA LEU A 203 8.83 -2.82 13.36
C LEU A 203 7.90 -1.83 14.06
N ALA A 204 6.62 -1.85 13.69
CA ALA A 204 5.63 -0.90 14.18
C ALA A 204 4.20 -1.40 13.97
N LEU A 205 3.33 -0.94 14.87
CA LEU A 205 1.90 -0.83 14.66
C LEU A 205 1.64 0.53 14.02
N ASN A 206 0.72 0.59 13.07
CA ASN A 206 0.38 1.80 12.34
C ASN A 206 -1.14 1.97 12.34
N LYS A 207 -1.59 3.22 12.40
CA LYS A 207 -2.97 3.55 12.06
C LYS A 207 -3.01 3.93 10.59
N GLN A 208 -3.81 3.23 9.80
CA GLN A 208 -4.05 3.58 8.41
C GLN A 208 -5.08 4.69 8.34
N ILE A 209 -4.94 5.55 7.34
CA ILE A 209 -5.97 6.53 7.02
C ILE A 209 -6.52 6.19 5.65
N ILE A 210 -7.82 5.92 5.65
CA ILE A 210 -8.58 5.52 4.49
C ILE A 210 -9.54 6.67 4.15
N SER A 211 -9.62 7.00 2.87
CA SER A 211 -10.58 7.98 2.34
C SER A 211 -11.47 7.33 1.30
N ARG A 212 -12.75 7.68 1.31
CA ARG A 212 -13.68 7.25 0.27
C ARG A 212 -13.44 8.09 -0.99
N SER A 213 -13.27 7.42 -2.11
CA SER A 213 -13.04 8.05 -3.42
C SER A 213 -14.00 7.50 -4.47
N ASP A 214 -13.92 8.06 -5.69
CA ASP A 214 -14.62 7.55 -6.88
C ASP A 214 -14.21 6.10 -7.23
N PHE A 215 -13.07 5.61 -6.74
CA PHE A 215 -12.51 4.28 -7.05
C PHE A 215 -12.62 3.28 -5.89
N GLY A 216 -13.22 3.68 -4.76
CA GLY A 216 -13.37 2.86 -3.56
C GLY A 216 -12.75 3.48 -2.31
N ASN A 217 -12.63 2.67 -1.27
CA ASN A 217 -12.03 3.03 0.02
C ASN A 217 -10.49 2.94 -0.09
N MET A 218 -9.87 4.06 -0.42
CA MET A 218 -8.46 4.14 -0.73
C MET A 218 -7.59 4.44 0.49
N TYR A 219 -6.41 3.82 0.54
CA TYR A 219 -5.37 4.24 1.47
C TYR A 219 -4.80 5.60 1.04
N VAL A 220 -4.81 6.57 1.96
CA VAL A 220 -4.30 7.94 1.73
C VAL A 220 -3.22 8.33 2.73
N GLY A 221 -2.73 7.40 3.54
CA GLY A 221 -1.69 7.70 4.52
C GLY A 221 -1.72 6.85 5.79
N ASN A 222 -0.81 7.13 6.70
CA ASN A 222 -0.69 6.43 7.98
C ASN A 222 -0.12 7.32 9.09
N ILE A 223 -0.24 6.84 10.32
CA ILE A 223 0.49 7.32 11.49
C ILE A 223 1.40 6.18 11.96
N THR A 224 2.70 6.45 12.07
CA THR A 224 3.73 5.45 12.37
C THR A 224 4.80 5.98 13.34
N PRO A 225 5.13 5.26 14.43
CA PRO A 225 4.36 4.16 15.01
C PRO A 225 3.08 4.69 15.68
N TYR A 226 2.10 3.82 15.86
CA TYR A 226 0.87 4.05 16.60
C TYR A 226 0.89 3.28 17.91
N ASN A 227 0.38 3.87 18.99
CA ASN A 227 0.42 3.26 20.31
C ASN A 227 -0.64 2.13 20.42
N PRO A 228 -0.24 0.87 20.70
CA PRO A 228 -1.18 -0.24 20.86
C PRO A 228 -2.21 -0.05 21.97
N GLU A 229 -1.91 0.74 23.01
CA GLU A 229 -2.87 1.04 24.09
C GLU A 229 -4.10 1.81 23.59
N PHE A 230 -4.01 2.49 22.45
CA PHE A 230 -5.15 3.15 21.82
C PHE A 230 -6.08 2.16 21.09
N ILE A 231 -5.65 0.91 20.88
CA ILE A 231 -6.47 -0.16 20.33
C ILE A 231 -7.16 -0.92 21.46
N SER A 232 -6.37 -1.57 22.31
CA SER A 232 -6.85 -2.32 23.47
C SER A 232 -5.69 -2.62 24.43
N LYS A 233 -6.02 -2.79 25.71
CA LYS A 233 -5.04 -3.16 26.74
C LYS A 233 -4.51 -4.57 26.45
N GLY A 234 -3.18 -4.71 26.34
CA GLY A 234 -2.52 -6.01 26.13
C GLY A 234 -2.40 -6.45 24.66
N PHE A 235 -2.70 -5.57 23.70
CA PHE A 235 -2.58 -5.86 22.26
C PHE A 235 -1.19 -6.36 21.84
N GLU A 236 -0.12 -5.99 22.57
CA GLU A 236 1.24 -6.48 22.32
C GLU A 236 1.36 -8.01 22.31
N THR A 237 0.55 -8.70 23.12
CA THR A 237 0.52 -10.17 23.12
C THR A 237 0.02 -10.74 21.78
N GLN A 238 -0.92 -10.05 21.13
CA GLN A 238 -1.44 -10.45 19.82
C GLN A 238 -0.40 -10.20 18.72
N ILE A 239 0.47 -9.18 18.85
CA ILE A 239 1.56 -8.90 17.89
C ILE A 239 2.46 -10.14 17.71
N THR A 240 2.78 -10.85 18.80
CA THR A 240 3.63 -12.05 18.72
C THR A 240 3.06 -13.15 17.81
N GLN A 241 1.73 -13.29 17.74
CA GLN A 241 1.07 -14.29 16.88
C GLN A 241 1.27 -14.00 15.38
N PHE A 242 1.48 -12.73 15.01
CA PHE A 242 1.77 -12.34 13.62
C PHE A 242 3.22 -12.65 13.23
N SER A 243 4.18 -12.60 14.16
CA SER A 243 5.55 -13.05 13.90
C SER A 243 5.58 -14.55 13.55
N GLU A 244 4.83 -15.37 14.28
CA GLU A 244 4.72 -16.82 13.98
C GLU A 244 4.11 -17.07 12.60
N LEU A 245 3.12 -16.25 12.22
CA LEU A 245 2.46 -16.36 10.92
C LEU A 245 3.44 -16.10 9.75
N ILE A 246 4.38 -15.18 9.92
CA ILE A 246 5.44 -14.92 8.92
C ILE A 246 6.29 -16.17 8.68
N GLU A 247 6.65 -16.89 9.75
CA GLU A 247 7.44 -18.12 9.67
C GLU A 247 6.65 -19.25 9.04
N ILE A 248 5.39 -19.43 9.44
CA ILE A 248 4.49 -20.47 8.89
C ILE A 248 4.28 -20.28 7.39
N LEU A 249 4.16 -19.04 6.93
CA LEU A 249 3.94 -18.70 5.51
C LEU A 249 5.25 -18.62 4.69
N ASP A 250 6.41 -18.78 5.33
CA ASP A 250 7.75 -18.60 4.76
C ASP A 250 7.87 -17.24 4.04
N LEU A 251 7.48 -16.16 4.74
CA LEU A 251 7.59 -14.79 4.24
C LEU A 251 8.95 -14.19 4.59
N LYS A 252 9.55 -13.50 3.63
CA LYS A 252 10.89 -12.90 3.71
C LYS A 252 10.84 -11.40 3.43
N GLY A 253 11.82 -10.67 3.95
CA GLY A 253 11.90 -9.22 3.79
C GLY A 253 10.70 -8.52 4.41
N MET A 254 10.24 -7.43 3.80
CA MET A 254 9.17 -6.61 4.38
C MET A 254 7.78 -7.23 4.17
N ASN A 255 6.99 -7.28 5.25
CA ASN A 255 5.64 -7.84 5.25
C ASN A 255 4.69 -6.98 6.09
N GLY A 256 3.46 -6.79 5.60
CA GLY A 256 2.44 -5.98 6.26
C GLY A 256 1.16 -6.76 6.50
N PHE A 257 0.61 -6.66 7.70
CA PHE A 257 -0.68 -7.26 8.06
C PHE A 257 -1.68 -6.14 8.29
N ASP A 258 -2.69 -6.05 7.45
CA ASP A 258 -3.77 -5.08 7.63
C ASP A 258 -4.88 -5.75 8.43
N PHE A 259 -5.40 -5.05 9.44
CA PHE A 259 -6.41 -5.60 10.33
C PHE A 259 -7.36 -4.52 10.85
N MET A 260 -8.53 -4.98 11.28
CA MET A 260 -9.54 -4.20 12.00
C MET A 260 -9.81 -4.86 13.35
N VAL A 261 -10.43 -4.14 14.29
CA VAL A 261 -10.64 -4.63 15.65
C VAL A 261 -12.13 -4.84 15.86
N LYS A 262 -12.52 -6.07 16.20
CA LYS A 262 -13.90 -6.44 16.54
C LYS A 262 -13.85 -7.26 17.81
N ASP A 263 -14.69 -6.90 18.77
CA ASP A 263 -14.74 -7.52 20.11
C ASP A 263 -13.37 -7.57 20.82
N GLY A 264 -12.56 -6.52 20.65
CA GLY A 264 -11.23 -6.39 21.23
C GLY A 264 -10.15 -7.30 20.62
N GLN A 265 -10.45 -7.97 19.50
CA GLN A 265 -9.53 -8.88 18.80
C GLN A 265 -9.22 -8.39 17.37
N PRO A 266 -7.96 -8.52 16.92
CA PRO A 266 -7.56 -8.17 15.56
C PRO A 266 -8.13 -9.20 14.58
N HIS A 267 -8.87 -8.72 13.60
CA HIS A 267 -9.34 -9.48 12.47
C HIS A 267 -8.52 -9.08 11.25
N ILE A 268 -7.71 -10.01 10.75
CA ILE A 268 -6.83 -9.78 9.60
C ILE A 268 -7.71 -9.62 8.35
N ILE A 269 -7.50 -8.52 7.62
CA ILE A 269 -8.28 -8.16 6.44
C ILE A 269 -7.48 -8.21 5.14
N ASP A 270 -6.15 -8.12 5.22
CA ASP A 270 -5.24 -8.22 4.08
C ASP A 270 -3.80 -8.57 4.50
N LEU A 271 -3.01 -9.11 3.58
CA LEU A 271 -1.60 -9.42 3.76
C LEU A 271 -0.78 -8.85 2.59
N ASN A 272 0.24 -8.06 2.91
CA ASN A 272 1.05 -7.32 1.95
C ASN A 272 2.51 -7.84 1.97
N PRO A 273 2.89 -8.79 1.12
CA PRO A 273 4.17 -9.50 1.19
C PRO A 273 5.31 -8.78 0.44
N ARG A 274 5.37 -7.45 0.50
CA ARG A 274 6.32 -6.63 -0.27
C ARG A 274 6.61 -5.32 0.46
N ILE A 275 7.44 -4.45 -0.11
CA ILE A 275 7.71 -3.13 0.49
C ILE A 275 6.38 -2.39 0.77
N LEU A 276 6.25 -1.87 1.98
CA LEU A 276 5.03 -1.23 2.46
C LEU A 276 5.06 0.28 2.22
N GLY A 277 3.87 0.88 2.10
CA GLY A 277 3.71 2.34 2.05
C GLY A 277 4.24 3.07 3.29
N THR A 278 4.46 2.33 4.40
CA THR A 278 5.05 2.82 5.66
C THR A 278 6.58 2.89 5.65
N TYR A 279 7.27 2.40 4.61
CA TYR A 279 8.73 2.27 4.57
C TYR A 279 9.46 3.58 4.97
N GLU A 280 9.12 4.70 4.34
CA GLU A 280 9.79 5.97 4.61
C GLU A 280 9.45 6.53 6.00
N THR A 281 8.20 6.37 6.47
CA THR A 281 7.84 6.78 7.84
C THR A 281 8.55 5.95 8.90
N LEU A 282 8.85 4.68 8.62
CA LEU A 282 9.61 3.82 9.52
C LEU A 282 11.10 4.23 9.54
N GLU A 283 11.71 4.48 8.38
CA GLU A 283 13.10 4.96 8.28
C GLU A 283 13.30 6.30 9.01
N LEU A 284 12.35 7.22 8.86
CA LEU A 284 12.35 8.49 9.59
C LEU A 284 12.14 8.28 11.11
N SER A 285 11.19 7.42 11.50
CA SER A 285 10.86 7.16 12.91
C SER A 285 12.03 6.63 13.73
N CYS A 286 12.86 5.78 13.13
CA CYS A 286 14.05 5.24 13.80
C CYS A 286 15.35 6.00 13.49
N ASN A 287 15.29 7.01 12.61
CA ASN A 287 16.45 7.72 12.07
C ASN A 287 17.56 6.76 11.61
N TYR A 288 17.18 5.72 10.88
CA TYR A 288 18.07 4.66 10.45
C TYR A 288 17.65 4.11 9.09
N ASN A 289 18.62 3.99 8.18
CA ASN A 289 18.38 3.50 6.84
C ASN A 289 17.89 2.05 6.86
N LEU A 290 16.63 1.82 6.47
CA LEU A 290 15.99 0.51 6.56
C LEU A 290 16.46 -0.49 5.52
N ALA A 291 17.13 -0.06 4.45
CA ALA A 291 17.75 -0.98 3.50
C ALA A 291 18.83 -1.84 4.18
N LYS A 292 19.49 -1.32 5.24
CA LYS A 292 20.40 -2.14 6.07
C LYS A 292 19.69 -3.29 6.75
N VAL A 293 18.47 -3.07 7.26
CA VAL A 293 17.67 -4.10 7.95
C VAL A 293 17.17 -5.14 6.94
N LEU A 294 16.75 -4.71 5.75
CA LEU A 294 16.42 -5.62 4.64
C LEU A 294 17.60 -6.53 4.25
N LEU A 295 18.83 -6.03 4.38
CA LEU A 295 20.08 -6.76 4.13
C LEU A 295 20.59 -7.54 5.37
N GLY A 296 19.80 -7.62 6.44
CA GLY A 296 20.09 -8.44 7.63
C GLY A 296 20.74 -7.73 8.80
N ALA A 297 20.86 -6.40 8.80
CA ALA A 297 21.26 -5.67 10.01
C ALA A 297 20.17 -5.75 11.09
N GLU A 298 20.57 -5.55 12.35
CA GLU A 298 19.64 -5.46 13.47
C GLU A 298 18.66 -4.29 13.29
N CYS A 299 17.39 -4.53 13.61
CA CYS A 299 16.35 -3.51 13.51
C CYS A 299 16.42 -2.55 14.70
N PRO A 300 16.55 -1.22 14.47
CA PRO A 300 16.43 -0.24 15.53
C PRO A 300 14.99 -0.08 16.01
N LYS A 301 14.81 0.46 17.21
CA LYS A 301 13.49 0.84 17.73
C LYS A 301 12.94 2.05 16.99
N MET A 302 11.66 2.00 16.63
CA MET A 302 10.88 3.15 16.16
C MET A 302 10.63 4.10 17.34
N LYS A 303 10.99 5.38 17.20
CA LYS A 303 10.97 6.36 18.31
C LYS A 303 10.02 7.53 18.04
N GLU A 304 10.14 8.13 16.87
CA GLU A 304 9.41 9.35 16.54
C GLU A 304 8.15 9.04 15.73
N VAL A 305 7.05 9.74 16.04
CA VAL A 305 5.77 9.55 15.34
C VAL A 305 5.70 10.46 14.13
N TYR A 306 5.59 9.85 12.96
CA TYR A 306 5.37 10.50 11.68
C TYR A 306 3.96 10.26 11.16
N HIS A 307 3.41 11.30 10.55
CA HIS A 307 2.17 11.29 9.80
C HIS A 307 2.52 11.32 8.32
N LYS A 308 1.97 10.39 7.55
CA LYS A 308 2.05 10.36 6.09
C LYS A 308 0.68 10.61 5.51
N ARG A 309 0.61 11.47 4.49
CA ARG A 309 -0.60 11.84 3.76
C ARG A 309 -0.31 11.96 2.28
N VAL A 310 -0.99 11.19 1.45
CA VAL A 310 -0.96 11.36 0.00
C VAL A 310 -2.05 12.37 -0.37
N LEU A 311 -1.65 13.44 -1.05
CA LEU A 311 -2.57 14.46 -1.56
C LEU A 311 -3.04 14.04 -2.95
N PHE A 312 -4.34 14.20 -3.22
CA PHE A 312 -4.95 13.89 -4.50
C PHE A 312 -5.58 15.13 -5.09
N ALA A 313 -5.59 15.22 -6.42
CA ALA A 313 -6.20 16.31 -7.16
C ALA A 313 -7.73 16.22 -7.11
N ASN A 314 -8.40 17.30 -6.74
CA ASN A 314 -9.86 17.39 -6.79
C ASN A 314 -10.41 17.71 -8.18
N GLU A 315 -9.61 18.40 -8.97
CA GLU A 315 -9.91 18.79 -10.35
C GLU A 315 -8.66 18.70 -11.21
N ASP A 316 -8.83 18.84 -12.51
CA ASP A 316 -7.70 18.93 -13.43
C ASP A 316 -6.96 20.26 -13.22
N PHE A 317 -5.65 20.20 -12.96
CA PHE A 317 -4.84 21.41 -12.80
C PHE A 317 -3.43 21.26 -13.37
N VAL A 318 -2.71 22.37 -13.45
CA VAL A 318 -1.28 22.40 -13.80
C VAL A 318 -0.48 22.56 -12.53
N PHE A 319 0.38 21.59 -12.25
CA PHE A 319 1.18 21.56 -11.04
C PHE A 319 2.20 22.69 -11.02
N ASP A 320 2.18 23.45 -9.93
CA ASP A 320 3.23 24.39 -9.57
C ASP A 320 3.58 24.15 -8.10
N LYS A 321 4.83 23.80 -7.82
CA LYS A 321 5.33 23.56 -6.47
C LYS A 321 5.07 24.74 -5.53
N ASP A 322 4.99 25.97 -6.04
CA ASP A 322 4.69 27.16 -5.24
C ASP A 322 3.29 27.12 -4.61
N ILE A 323 2.41 26.24 -5.06
CA ILE A 323 1.11 25.99 -4.42
C ILE A 323 1.24 25.61 -2.95
N PHE A 324 2.38 25.05 -2.54
CA PHE A 324 2.61 24.64 -1.15
C PHE A 324 3.05 25.78 -0.23
N LYS A 325 3.59 26.88 -0.78
CA LYS A 325 4.06 28.03 0.01
C LYS A 325 2.92 28.69 0.81
N LYS A 326 1.66 28.49 0.41
CA LYS A 326 0.48 29.02 1.10
C LYS A 326 0.14 28.29 2.40
N PHE A 327 0.69 27.09 2.63
CA PHE A 327 0.33 26.27 3.78
C PHE A 327 1.28 26.44 4.96
N CYS A 328 2.60 26.47 4.74
CA CYS A 328 3.56 26.62 5.83
C CYS A 328 4.97 27.01 5.31
N THR A 329 5.73 27.70 6.17
CA THR A 329 7.18 27.89 5.99
C THR A 329 7.92 26.55 6.16
N ASN A 330 8.88 26.22 5.29
CA ASN A 330 9.66 24.97 5.30
C ASN A 330 8.89 23.69 4.92
N ILE A 331 7.75 23.83 4.24
CA ILE A 331 6.97 22.68 3.72
C ILE A 331 7.80 21.73 2.84
N ASP A 332 8.84 22.25 2.19
CA ASP A 332 9.76 21.50 1.33
C ASP A 332 10.42 20.30 2.02
N ASP A 333 10.67 20.39 3.33
CA ASP A 333 11.27 19.29 4.10
C ASP A 333 10.32 18.09 4.22
N TYR A 334 9.01 18.37 4.16
CA TYR A 334 7.95 17.40 4.39
C TYR A 334 7.28 16.88 3.12
N ILE A 335 7.46 17.54 1.98
CA ILE A 335 6.90 17.06 0.70
C ILE A 335 7.83 16.01 0.08
N LYS A 336 7.23 14.97 -0.47
CA LYS A 336 7.86 13.84 -1.15
C LYS A 336 7.03 13.45 -2.37
N ASP A 337 7.59 12.66 -3.28
CA ASP A 337 6.90 12.17 -4.48
C ASP A 337 6.42 13.33 -5.37
N LEU A 338 7.29 14.31 -5.64
CA LEU A 338 6.93 15.55 -6.35
C LEU A 338 6.80 15.33 -7.87
N PRO A 339 5.73 15.82 -8.53
CA PRO A 339 5.64 15.90 -9.98
C PRO A 339 6.58 16.96 -10.55
N MET A 340 6.76 16.95 -11.88
CA MET A 340 7.47 18.02 -12.57
C MET A 340 6.62 19.30 -12.58
N ASN A 341 7.24 20.45 -12.32
CA ASN A 341 6.55 21.75 -12.46
C ASN A 341 6.03 21.92 -13.90
N GLY A 342 4.78 22.35 -14.02
CA GLY A 342 4.05 22.46 -15.28
C GLY A 342 3.34 21.18 -15.72
N ALA A 343 3.47 20.07 -14.99
CA ALA A 343 2.74 18.84 -15.31
C ALA A 343 1.23 19.05 -15.15
N ARG A 344 0.44 18.56 -16.11
CA ARG A 344 -1.01 18.51 -15.96
C ARG A 344 -1.39 17.28 -15.12
N ILE A 345 -2.06 17.51 -14.01
CA ILE A 345 -2.55 16.47 -13.10
C ILE A 345 -4.06 16.39 -13.25
N SER A 346 -4.57 15.24 -13.66
CA SER A 346 -6.01 15.00 -13.75
C SER A 346 -6.64 14.79 -12.37
N LYS A 347 -7.94 15.06 -12.28
CA LYS A 347 -8.76 14.75 -11.10
C LYS A 347 -8.50 13.31 -10.61
N ASN A 348 -8.44 13.16 -9.30
CA ASN A 348 -8.22 11.94 -8.53
C ASN A 348 -6.82 11.31 -8.66
N GLU A 349 -5.88 11.94 -9.37
CA GLU A 349 -4.48 11.50 -9.36
C GLU A 349 -3.76 11.94 -8.09
N PRO A 350 -2.77 11.16 -7.60
CA PRO A 350 -1.89 11.62 -6.55
C PRO A 350 -1.06 12.81 -7.04
N ILE A 351 -1.02 13.86 -6.23
CA ILE A 351 -0.19 15.05 -6.43
C ILE A 351 1.19 14.77 -5.83
N CYS A 352 1.24 14.53 -4.52
CA CYS A 352 2.48 14.29 -3.78
C CYS A 352 2.16 13.64 -2.43
N THR A 353 3.19 13.31 -1.66
CA THR A 353 3.07 12.82 -0.29
C THR A 353 3.63 13.84 0.69
N LEU A 354 2.86 14.20 1.73
CA LEU A 354 3.35 14.89 2.92
C LEU A 354 3.77 13.88 3.98
N ILE A 355 4.96 14.04 4.53
CA ILE A 355 5.47 13.26 5.67
C ILE A 355 6.05 14.20 6.70
N TYR A 356 5.43 14.26 7.88
CA TYR A 356 5.75 15.25 8.90
C TYR A 356 5.62 14.67 10.32
N PRO A 357 6.39 15.17 11.30
CA PRO A 357 6.28 14.72 12.69
C PRO A 357 4.98 15.24 13.33
N LYS A 358 4.44 14.50 14.31
CA LYS A 358 3.18 14.81 15.04
C LYS A 358 3.05 16.24 15.61
N VAL A 359 4.16 16.99 15.72
CA VAL A 359 4.20 18.33 16.30
C VAL A 359 3.53 19.38 15.41
N ASP A 360 3.39 19.12 14.10
CA ASP A 360 2.87 20.09 13.13
C ASP A 360 1.38 19.84 12.80
N LYS A 361 0.49 20.35 13.67
CA LYS A 361 -0.98 20.22 13.48
C LYS A 361 -1.53 21.14 12.37
N ASP A 362 -0.78 22.18 12.00
CA ASP A 362 -1.24 23.23 11.08
C ASP A 362 -0.96 22.92 9.60
N LEU A 363 -0.23 21.83 9.31
CA LEU A 363 0.11 21.42 7.93
C LEU A 363 -1.07 20.87 7.14
N ILE A 364 -2.11 20.38 7.82
CA ILE A 364 -3.24 19.68 7.18
C ILE A 364 -4.55 20.21 7.77
N SER A 365 -4.95 21.39 7.31
CA SER A 365 -6.39 21.59 7.09
C SER A 365 -6.78 20.75 5.86
N ASP A 366 -8.03 20.31 5.77
CA ASP A 366 -8.59 19.48 4.68
C ASP A 366 -8.59 20.17 3.30
N VAL A 367 -7.55 20.93 2.97
CA VAL A 367 -7.37 21.61 1.71
C VAL A 367 -6.91 20.58 0.71
N ILE A 368 -7.92 19.96 0.14
CA ILE A 368 -7.83 19.33 -1.14
C ILE A 368 -7.56 20.44 -2.17
N ILE A 369 -6.52 20.28 -2.98
CA ILE A 369 -6.26 21.11 -4.15
C ILE A 369 -7.05 20.52 -5.31
#